data_AF-A0A920QPW3-F1
#
_entry.id   AF-A0A920QPW3-F1
#
_cell.length_a   1.000
_cell.length_b   1.000
_cell.length_c   1.000
_cell.angle_alpha   90.00
_cell.angle_beta   90.00
_cell.angle_gamma   90.00
#
_symmetry.space_group_name_H-M   'P 1'
#
loop_
_entity.id
_entity.type
_entity.pdbx_description
1 polymer ?
#
loop_
_entity_poly.entity_id
_entity_poly.type
_entity_poly.pdbx_seq_one_letter_code
_entity_poly.pdbx_strand_id
1 'polypeptide(L)' 'MMKKKIITHCPHCLNTIKNEYPALGFNAEVLSYTELLQNLIKEESIIPILDNEKSTAYHDPCYLGRHNNIMINQET' A
#
# COMPACT_ATOMS: atom_id res chain seq x y z
N MET A 1 -9.21 -14.57 16.85
CA MET A 1 -8.04 -14.93 16.01
C MET A 1 -7.75 -13.79 15.07
N MET A 2 -6.50 -13.36 14.98
CA MET A 2 -6.06 -12.32 14.05
C MET A 2 -6.08 -12.89 12.62
N LYS A 3 -6.76 -12.24 11.68
CA LYS A 3 -6.76 -12.67 10.27
C LYS A 3 -5.34 -12.51 9.72
N LYS A 4 -4.82 -13.54 9.04
CA LYS A 4 -3.54 -13.44 8.31
C LYS A 4 -3.73 -12.47 7.15
N LYS A 5 -2.88 -11.44 7.06
CA LYS A 5 -2.89 -10.43 6.00
C LYS A 5 -1.73 -10.69 5.03
N ILE A 6 -1.96 -10.44 3.75
CA ILE A 6 -0.92 -10.43 2.72
C ILE A 6 -0.50 -8.99 2.49
N ILE A 7 0.80 -8.72 2.63
CA ILE A 7 1.37 -7.40 2.38
C ILE A 7 2.24 -7.51 1.13
N THR A 8 2.03 -6.61 0.17
CA THR A 8 2.78 -6.59 -1.09
C THR A 8 3.34 -5.21 -1.37
N HIS A 9 4.55 -5.17 -1.95
CA HIS A 9 5.15 -3.95 -2.47
C HIS A 9 4.82 -3.72 -3.95
N CYS A 10 4.37 -4.75 -4.66
CA CYS A 10 4.09 -4.68 -6.09
C CYS A 10 2.63 -4.26 -6.34
N PRO A 11 2.38 -3.13 -7.03
CA PRO A 11 1.03 -2.65 -7.35
C PRO A 11 0.24 -3.62 -8.23
N HIS A 12 0.90 -4.33 -9.15
CA HIS A 12 0.24 -5.33 -9.99
C HIS A 12 -0.16 -6.55 -9.17
N CYS A 13 0.72 -7.05 -8.29
CA CYS A 13 0.38 -8.16 -7.41
C CYS A 13 -0.78 -7.80 -6.47
N LEU A 14 -0.81 -6.55 -5.97
CA LEU A 14 -1.95 -6.06 -5.20
C LEU A 14 -3.25 -6.22 -5.99
N ASN A 15 -3.29 -5.70 -7.22
CA ASN A 15 -4.47 -5.77 -8.06
C ASN A 15 -4.89 -7.22 -8.34
N THR A 16 -3.95 -8.06 -8.77
CA THR A 16 -4.25 -9.45 -9.12
C THR A 16 -4.77 -10.24 -7.92
N ILE A 17 -4.09 -10.17 -6.78
CA ILE A 17 -4.49 -10.97 -5.60
C ILE A 17 -5.78 -10.41 -5.00
N LYS A 18 -5.97 -9.09 -4.97
CA LYS A 18 -7.13 -8.44 -4.35
C LYS A 18 -8.38 -8.52 -5.21
N ASN A 19 -8.26 -8.34 -6.53
CA ASN A 19 -9.40 -8.14 -7.43
C ASN A 19 -9.66 -9.31 -8.39
N GLU A 20 -8.62 -10.05 -8.80
CA GLU A 20 -8.75 -11.12 -9.82
C GLU A 20 -8.85 -12.52 -9.18
N TYR A 21 -7.99 -12.82 -8.20
CA TYR A 21 -7.95 -14.10 -7.52
C TYR A 21 -9.21 -14.49 -6.71
N PRO A 22 -10.08 -13.56 -6.26
CA PRO A 22 -11.39 -13.93 -5.72
C PRO A 22 -12.24 -14.75 -6.70
N ALA A 23 -12.11 -14.53 -8.01
CA ALA A 23 -12.79 -15.33 -9.04
C ALA A 23 -12.29 -16.79 -9.08
N LEU A 24 -11.09 -17.05 -8.56
CA LEU A 24 -10.49 -18.39 -8.43
C LEU A 24 -10.74 -19.01 -7.05
N GLY A 25 -11.58 -18.39 -6.21
CA GLY A 25 -11.90 -18.86 -4.85
C GLY A 25 -10.87 -18.48 -3.79
N PHE A 26 -9.82 -17.73 -4.15
CA PHE A 26 -8.82 -17.26 -3.19
C PHE A 26 -9.23 -15.92 -2.57
N ASN A 27 -9.46 -15.93 -1.25
CA ASN A 27 -9.88 -14.74 -0.51
C ASN A 27 -8.92 -14.49 0.65
N ALA A 28 -8.27 -13.33 0.64
CA ALA A 28 -7.41 -12.87 1.71
C ALA A 28 -7.56 -11.36 1.89
N GLU A 29 -7.23 -10.86 3.08
CA GLU A 29 -6.99 -9.43 3.25
C GLU A 29 -5.64 -9.10 2.61
N VAL A 30 -5.63 -8.27 1.56
CA VAL A 30 -4.44 -7.87 0.82
C VAL A 30 -4.25 -6.37 0.96
N LEU A 31 -3.06 -5.96 1.39
CA LEU A 31 -2.70 -4.58 1.66
C LEU A 31 -1.42 -4.21 0.89
N SER A 32 -1.37 -2.99 0.34
CA SER A 32 -0.11 -2.41 -0.12
C SER A 32 0.80 -2.09 1.06
N TYR A 33 2.11 -2.22 0.89
CA TYR A 33 3.07 -1.78 1.90
C TYR A 33 2.94 -0.28 2.23
N THR A 34 2.49 0.54 1.27
CA THR A 34 2.24 1.98 1.47
C THR A 34 1.10 2.23 2.44
N GLU A 35 0.00 1.48 2.33
CA GLU A 35 -1.14 1.54 3.25
C GLU A 35 -0.73 1.03 4.65
N LEU A 36 0.09 -0.03 4.72
CA LEU A 36 0.65 -0.49 5.99
C LEU A 36 1.46 0.62 6.66
N LEU A 37 2.41 1.23 5.94
CA LEU A 37 3.25 2.30 6.48
C LEU A 37 2.41 3.48 6.93
N GLN A 38 1.39 3.88 6.15
CA GLN A 38 0.49 4.94 6.55
C GLN A 38 -0.26 4.61 7.85
N ASN A 39 -0.73 3.38 8.04
CA ASN A 39 -1.37 2.95 9.29
C ASN A 39 -0.38 2.98 10.46
N LEU A 40 0.84 2.46 10.28
CA LEU A 40 1.86 2.46 11.33
C LEU A 40 2.31 3.87 11.72
N ILE A 41 2.34 4.81 10.77
CA ILE A 41 2.60 6.23 11.04
C ILE A 41 1.44 6.85 11.83
N LYS A 42 0.19 6.59 11.42
CA LYS A 42 -1.01 7.06 12.14
C LYS A 42 -1.11 6.51 13.57
N GLU A 43 -0.63 5.29 13.78
CA GLU A 43 -0.58 4.62 15.08
C GLU A 43 0.67 5.02 15.91
N GLU A 44 1.48 5.97 15.42
CA GLU A 44 2.75 6.39 16.04
C GLU A 44 3.74 5.24 16.30
N SER A 45 3.52 4.10 15.67
CA SER A 45 4.38 2.91 15.74
C SER A 45 5.62 3.05 14.87
N ILE A 46 5.56 3.93 13.85
CA ILE A 46 6.70 4.39 13.07
C ILE A 46 6.67 5.93 13.07
N ILE A 47 7.79 6.55 13.44
CA ILE A 47 7.99 7.99 13.35
C ILE A 47 8.91 8.27 12.17
N PRO A 48 8.44 8.89 11.08
CA PRO A 48 9.29 9.23 9.93
C PRO A 48 10.39 10.20 10.35
N ILE A 49 11.63 9.89 9.99
CA ILE A 49 12.75 10.83 10.05
C ILE A 49 12.83 11.47 8.67
N LEU A 50 12.47 12.75 8.59
CA LEU A 50 12.49 13.50 7.35
C LEU A 50 13.86 14.14 7.15
N ASP A 51 14.62 13.65 6.17
CA ASP A 51 15.81 14.32 5.65
C ASP A 51 15.41 15.07 4.37
N ASN A 52 15.03 16.33 4.54
CA ASN A 52 14.41 17.16 3.49
C ASN A 52 15.43 17.75 2.50
N GLU A 53 16.72 17.42 2.62
CA GLU A 53 17.76 18.05 1.81
C GLU A 53 17.88 17.47 0.39
N LYS A 54 17.14 16.39 0.08
CA LYS A 54 17.22 15.72 -1.23
C LYS A 54 15.92 15.81 -2.02
N SER A 55 16.01 16.44 -3.20
CA SER A 55 14.95 16.38 -4.20
C SER A 55 14.81 14.96 -4.73
N THR A 56 13.58 14.43 -4.70
CA THR A 56 13.26 13.07 -5.16
C THR A 56 12.06 13.12 -6.10
N ALA A 57 12.10 12.35 -7.18
CA ALA A 57 10.95 12.16 -8.07
C ALA A 57 10.08 11.00 -7.56
N TYR A 58 8.80 11.27 -7.32
CA TYR A 58 7.83 10.24 -6.96
C TYR A 58 7.22 9.62 -8.22
N HIS A 59 7.28 8.30 -8.34
CA HIS A 59 6.60 7.55 -9.39
C HIS A 59 5.30 6.96 -8.84
N ASP A 60 4.16 7.46 -9.31
CA ASP A 60 2.85 6.92 -8.96
C ASP A 60 2.51 5.70 -9.83
N PRO A 61 2.37 4.50 -9.23
CA PRO A 61 2.00 3.32 -10.00
C PRO A 61 0.52 3.32 -10.37
N CYS A 62 0.21 3.10 -11.64
CA CYS A 62 -1.18 3.06 -12.14
C CYS A 62 -2.08 2.08 -11.36
N TYR A 63 -1.58 0.89 -11.01
CA TYR A 63 -2.35 -0.10 -10.25
C TYR A 63 -2.56 0.26 -8.78
N LEU A 64 -1.79 1.21 -8.22
CA LEU A 64 -1.99 1.68 -6.86
C LEU A 64 -3.06 2.78 -6.85
N GLY A 65 -2.81 3.88 -7.58
CA GLY A 65 -3.72 5.02 -7.63
C GLY A 65 -4.96 4.79 -8.48
N ARG A 66 -4.80 4.55 -9.80
CA ARG A 66 -5.91 4.51 -10.76
C ARG A 66 -6.84 3.31 -10.59
N HIS A 67 -6.27 2.12 -10.35
CA HIS A 67 -7.06 0.89 -10.29
C HIS A 67 -7.54 0.54 -8.89
N ASN A 68 -6.77 0.89 -7.85
CA ASN A 68 -7.10 0.52 -6.47
C ASN A 68 -7.43 1.72 -5.57
N ASN A 69 -7.44 2.95 -6.11
CA ASN A 69 -7.74 4.20 -5.39
C ASN A 69 -6.91 4.41 -4.12
N ILE A 70 -5.68 3.89 -4.12
CA ILE A 70 -4.73 4.10 -3.03
C ILE A 70 -3.85 5.29 -3.40
N MET A 71 -4.19 6.44 -2.81
CA MET A 71 -3.43 7.67 -2.96
C MET A 71 -2.54 7.86 -1.74
N ILE A 72 -1.26 8.15 -1.97
CA ILE A 72 -0.39 8.66 -0.92
C ILE A 72 -0.72 10.16 -0.79
N ASN A 73 -1.32 10.58 0.32
CA ASN A 73 -1.51 12.00 0.60
C ASN A 73 -0.15 12.69 0.52
N GLN A 74 0.02 13.60 -0.44
CA GLN A 74 1.21 14.43 -0.60
C GLN A 74 1.14 15.71 0.23
N GLU A 75 0.32 15.73 1.28
CA GLU A 75 0.40 16.80 2.29
C GLU A 75 1.58 16.49 3.20
N THR A 76 2.77 16.83 2.69
CA THR A 76 3.89 17.30 3.50
C THR A 76 3.55 18.65 4.12
#